data_AF-A0A238W927-F1
#
_entry.id   AF-A0A238W927-F1
#
_cell.length_a   1.000
_cell.length_b   1.000
_cell.length_c   1.000
_cell.angle_alpha   90.00
_cell.angle_beta   90.00
_cell.angle_gamma   90.00
#
_symmetry.space_group_name_H-M   'P 1'
#
loop_
_entity.id
_entity.type
_entity.pdbx_description
1 polymer ?
#
loop_
_entity_poly.entity_id
_entity_poly.type
_entity_poly.pdbx_seq_one_letter_code
_entity_poly.pdbx_strand_id
1 'polypeptide(L)'
;MYVARDIHRDIAISGDEVMKHTDSGSDQFRCLFCDEPLTFDPCSTGRFDSFHHQNHSEPCVAEGNISTAHRVAQEMVAKKVYNLFPHGSKIARVDLERRVGNKSDFVITDLLSDPARVAIEVIYKNTDLGLQRRLRTLFDEGYAVMLVVVTTSDLHPDRLERYLKRVGPIQVGQFDPSTMATRLGSLVRPGTIDIDAQVWDVLPQYLS
;
A
#
# COMPACT_ATOMS: atom_id res chain seq x y z
N MET A 1 -3.79 -4.40 -13.96
CA MET A 1 -3.98 -3.43 -12.85
C MET A 1 -5.46 -3.32 -12.52
N TYR A 2 -5.80 -3.08 -11.26
CA TYR A 2 -7.17 -2.99 -10.75
C TYR A 2 -7.61 -1.56 -10.39
N VAL A 3 -6.66 -0.64 -10.17
CA VAL A 3 -6.92 0.76 -9.82
C VAL A 3 -6.35 1.71 -10.88
N ALA A 4 -7.09 2.79 -11.15
CA ALA A 4 -6.66 3.91 -11.96
C ALA A 4 -7.01 5.24 -11.28
N ARG A 5 -6.43 6.35 -11.77
CA ARG A 5 -6.88 7.71 -11.51
C ARG A 5 -7.87 8.12 -12.59
N ASP A 6 -9.07 8.52 -12.18
CA ASP A 6 -10.05 9.20 -13.02
C ASP A 6 -9.69 10.69 -13.08
N ILE A 7 -9.26 11.17 -14.25
CA ILE A 7 -8.79 12.55 -14.42
C ILE A 7 -9.92 13.58 -14.44
N HIS A 8 -11.17 13.17 -14.66
CA HIS A 8 -12.31 14.09 -14.66
C HIS A 8 -12.80 14.38 -13.24
N ARG A 9 -12.74 13.36 -12.38
CA ARG A 9 -13.14 13.46 -10.96
C ARG A 9 -11.97 13.72 -10.03
N ASP A 10 -10.75 13.55 -10.53
CA ASP A 10 -9.49 13.58 -9.77
C ASP A 10 -9.54 12.72 -8.50
N ILE A 11 -9.94 11.46 -8.69
CA ILE A 11 -9.97 10.42 -7.68
C ILE A 11 -9.30 9.16 -8.20
N ALA A 12 -8.79 8.33 -7.31
CA ALA A 12 -8.46 6.95 -7.61
C ALA A 12 -9.72 6.09 -7.55
N ILE A 13 -9.92 5.25 -8.57
CA ILE A 13 -11.11 4.41 -8.79
C ILE A 13 -10.68 2.98 -9.09
N SER A 14 -11.47 2.00 -8.64
CA SER A 14 -11.24 0.58 -8.94
C SER A 14 -12.12 0.08 -10.10
N GLY A 15 -11.73 -1.03 -10.74
CA GLY A 15 -12.48 -1.65 -11.83
C GLY A 15 -13.98 -1.84 -11.52
N ASP A 16 -14.31 -2.40 -10.35
CA ASP A 16 -15.71 -2.61 -9.92
C ASP A 16 -16.52 -1.32 -9.78
N GLU A 17 -15.87 -0.19 -9.50
CA GLU A 17 -16.56 1.11 -9.40
C GLU A 17 -16.83 1.68 -10.78
N VAL A 18 -15.90 1.51 -11.73
CA VAL A 18 -16.13 1.88 -13.13
C VAL A 18 -17.25 1.03 -13.72
N MET A 19 -17.29 -0.28 -13.46
CA MET A 19 -18.37 -1.16 -13.95
C MET A 19 -19.78 -0.74 -13.48
N LYS A 20 -19.88 -0.02 -12.34
CA LYS A 20 -21.15 0.51 -11.82
C LYS A 20 -21.57 1.83 -12.49
N HIS A 21 -20.68 2.45 -13.26
CA HIS A 21 -20.90 3.72 -13.94
C HIS A 21 -20.82 3.51 -15.47
N THR A 22 -21.94 3.70 -16.17
CA THR A 22 -22.10 3.36 -17.59
C THR A 22 -21.34 4.26 -18.57
N ASP A 23 -20.78 5.40 -18.10
CA ASP A 23 -20.01 6.33 -18.93
C ASP A 23 -18.52 6.16 -18.64
N SER A 24 -17.85 5.27 -19.38
CA SER A 24 -16.38 5.16 -19.38
C SER A 24 -15.84 5.48 -20.77
N GLY A 25 -15.25 6.67 -20.92
CA GLY A 25 -14.50 7.05 -22.12
C GLY A 25 -13.08 6.48 -22.06
N SER A 26 -12.47 6.17 -23.21
CA SER A 26 -11.13 5.57 -23.30
C SER A 26 -10.01 6.44 -22.72
N ASP A 27 -10.22 7.76 -22.61
CA ASP A 27 -9.18 8.74 -22.27
C ASP A 27 -9.30 9.26 -20.82
N GLN A 28 -10.22 8.69 -20.04
CA GLN A 28 -10.54 9.13 -18.68
C GLN A 28 -9.55 8.63 -17.61
N PHE A 29 -8.81 7.55 -17.90
CA PHE A 29 -8.04 6.84 -16.88
C PHE A 29 -6.54 6.99 -17.07
N ARG A 30 -5.85 7.26 -15.96
CA ARG A 30 -4.39 7.29 -15.88
C ARG A 30 -3.88 6.38 -14.78
N CYS A 31 -2.68 5.84 -14.94
CA CYS A 31 -2.03 5.04 -13.92
C CYS A 31 -1.78 5.89 -12.67
N LEU A 32 -2.16 5.36 -11.50
CA LEU A 32 -1.98 6.06 -10.23
C LEU A 32 -0.50 6.31 -9.90
N PHE A 33 0.41 5.50 -10.48
CA PHE A 33 1.82 5.46 -10.10
C PHE A 33 2.74 6.16 -11.11
N CYS A 34 2.54 5.96 -12.41
CA CYS A 34 3.36 6.57 -13.46
C CYS A 34 2.65 7.69 -14.24
N ASP A 35 1.35 7.90 -14.01
CA ASP A 35 0.49 8.86 -14.71
C ASP A 35 0.32 8.61 -16.22
N GLU A 36 0.71 7.43 -16.73
CA GLU A 36 0.48 7.06 -18.13
C GLU A 36 -1.00 6.74 -18.43
N PRO A 37 -1.47 6.96 -19.67
CA PRO A 37 -2.83 6.63 -20.08
C PRO A 37 -3.16 5.13 -19.93
N LEU A 38 -4.36 4.84 -19.43
CA LEU A 38 -4.88 3.50 -19.25
C LEU A 38 -6.14 3.28 -20.07
N THR A 39 -6.27 2.08 -20.64
CA THR A 39 -7.52 1.56 -21.19
C THR A 39 -8.23 0.73 -20.13
N PHE A 40 -9.53 0.93 -19.98
CA PHE A 40 -10.39 0.09 -19.15
C PHE A 40 -10.94 -1.08 -19.98
N ASP A 41 -10.69 -2.31 -19.53
CA ASP A 41 -11.24 -3.54 -20.11
C ASP A 41 -12.06 -4.29 -19.05
N PRO A 42 -13.41 -4.21 -19.10
CA PRO A 42 -14.28 -4.91 -18.16
C PRO A 42 -14.35 -6.43 -18.41
N CYS A 43 -13.82 -6.92 -19.54
CA CYS A 43 -13.87 -8.31 -19.97
C CYS A 43 -12.54 -9.04 -19.80
N SER A 44 -11.56 -8.42 -19.14
CA SER A 44 -10.27 -9.06 -18.94
C SER A 44 -10.41 -10.36 -18.14
N THR A 45 -9.61 -11.35 -18.51
CA THR A 45 -9.68 -12.72 -17.96
C THR A 45 -9.23 -12.80 -16.50
N GLY A 46 -8.55 -11.77 -16.00
CA GLY A 46 -8.13 -11.64 -14.61
C GLY A 46 -9.08 -10.74 -13.82
N ARG A 47 -9.66 -11.26 -12.73
CA ARG A 47 -10.50 -10.51 -11.78
C ARG A 47 -9.88 -9.18 -11.29
N PHE A 48 -8.56 -9.06 -11.38
CA PHE A 48 -7.78 -7.94 -10.85
C PHE A 48 -7.10 -7.11 -11.94
N ASP A 49 -7.47 -7.28 -13.22
CA ASP A 49 -6.77 -6.66 -14.35
C ASP A 49 -7.73 -5.85 -15.24
N SER A 50 -8.45 -4.91 -14.64
CA SER A 50 -9.41 -4.07 -15.37
C SER A 50 -8.77 -2.90 -16.14
N PHE A 51 -7.52 -2.56 -15.86
CA PHE A 51 -6.80 -1.48 -16.52
C PHE A 51 -5.47 -1.93 -17.11
N HIS A 52 -5.19 -1.43 -18.31
CA HIS A 52 -3.99 -1.75 -19.10
C HIS A 52 -3.34 -0.47 -19.65
N HIS A 53 -2.01 -0.40 -19.61
CA HIS A 53 -1.26 0.67 -20.26
C HIS A 53 -1.43 0.59 -21.77
N GLN A 54 -1.64 1.75 -22.40
CA GLN A 54 -1.80 1.83 -23.86
C GLN A 54 -0.46 1.61 -24.60
N ASN A 55 0.65 2.05 -24.00
CA ASN A 55 1.94 2.18 -24.68
C ASN A 55 2.95 1.09 -24.33
N HIS A 56 2.68 0.26 -23.32
CA HIS A 56 3.53 -0.86 -22.95
C HIS A 56 2.71 -1.97 -22.28
N SER A 57 3.17 -3.22 -22.39
CA SER A 57 2.49 -4.36 -21.80
C SER A 57 2.76 -4.55 -20.31
N GLU A 58 3.86 -3.99 -19.79
CA GLU A 58 4.28 -4.22 -18.41
C GLU A 58 3.47 -3.32 -17.44
N PRO A 59 2.90 -3.83 -16.35
CA PRO A 59 2.30 -2.96 -15.33
C PRO A 59 3.37 -2.29 -14.47
N CYS A 60 3.02 -1.16 -13.85
CA CYS A 60 3.90 -0.46 -12.91
C CYS A 60 4.12 -1.23 -11.60
N VAL A 61 3.20 -2.14 -11.25
CA VAL A 61 3.38 -3.02 -10.10
C VAL A 61 4.01 -4.31 -10.60
N ALA A 62 5.19 -4.65 -10.08
CA ALA A 62 5.93 -5.82 -10.54
C ALA A 62 5.09 -7.11 -10.45
N GLU A 63 4.98 -7.84 -11.57
CA GLU A 63 4.21 -9.10 -11.68
C GLU A 63 4.99 -10.35 -11.28
N GLY A 64 6.26 -10.23 -10.88
CA GLY A 64 7.19 -11.34 -10.63
C GLY A 64 6.83 -12.24 -9.42
N ASN A 65 7.76 -12.44 -8.48
CA ASN A 65 7.57 -13.32 -7.32
C ASN A 65 6.54 -12.78 -6.28
N ILE A 66 5.76 -11.76 -6.64
CA ILE A 66 4.77 -11.12 -5.78
C ILE A 66 3.41 -11.76 -6.05
N SER A 67 2.70 -12.14 -4.99
CA SER A 67 1.37 -12.69 -5.15
C SER A 67 0.40 -11.64 -5.71
N THR A 68 -0.59 -12.09 -6.49
CA THR A 68 -1.69 -11.23 -6.95
C THR A 68 -2.39 -10.53 -5.77
N ALA A 69 -2.57 -11.21 -4.63
CA ALA A 69 -3.18 -10.63 -3.44
C ALA A 69 -2.37 -9.47 -2.87
N HIS A 70 -1.03 -9.56 -2.86
CA HIS A 70 -0.16 -8.49 -2.39
C HIS A 70 -0.19 -7.29 -3.34
N ARG A 71 -0.10 -7.53 -4.65
CA ARG A 71 -0.21 -6.50 -5.69
C ARG A 71 -1.51 -5.71 -5.58
N VAL A 72 -2.64 -6.41 -5.51
CA VAL A 72 -3.96 -5.77 -5.42
C VAL A 72 -4.11 -5.01 -4.11
N ALA A 73 -3.52 -5.51 -3.02
CA ALA A 73 -3.49 -4.79 -1.75
C ALA A 73 -2.74 -3.46 -1.88
N GLN A 74 -1.57 -3.43 -2.53
CA GLN A 74 -0.82 -2.20 -2.79
C GLN A 74 -1.68 -1.20 -3.60
N GLU A 75 -2.33 -1.66 -4.66
CA GLU A 75 -3.21 -0.82 -5.49
C GLU A 75 -4.41 -0.25 -4.70
N MET A 76 -5.10 -1.08 -3.93
CA MET A 76 -6.29 -0.69 -3.17
C MET A 76 -5.95 0.22 -1.99
N VAL A 77 -4.80 0.01 -1.34
CA VAL A 77 -4.29 0.89 -0.29
C VAL A 77 -3.87 2.24 -0.89
N ALA A 78 -3.15 2.23 -2.01
CA ALA A 78 -2.78 3.46 -2.72
C ALA A 78 -4.02 4.27 -3.12
N LYS A 79 -5.06 3.62 -3.67
CA LYS A 79 -6.36 4.24 -3.96
C LYS A 79 -6.94 4.93 -2.73
N LYS A 80 -7.03 4.19 -1.62
CA LYS A 80 -7.61 4.69 -0.36
C LYS A 80 -6.86 5.92 0.14
N VAL A 81 -5.53 5.87 0.09
CA VAL A 81 -4.64 6.95 0.55
C VAL A 81 -4.73 8.17 -0.36
N TYR A 82 -4.67 7.99 -1.68
CA TYR A 82 -4.84 9.06 -2.66
C TYR A 82 -6.14 9.84 -2.39
N ASN A 83 -7.25 9.11 -2.20
CA ASN A 83 -8.57 9.68 -1.98
C ASN A 83 -8.78 10.32 -0.60
N LEU A 84 -7.82 10.20 0.35
CA LEU A 84 -7.87 10.93 1.62
C LEU A 84 -7.38 12.38 1.47
N PHE A 85 -6.58 12.66 0.45
CA PHE A 85 -6.05 14.00 0.23
C PHE A 85 -7.03 14.85 -0.57
N PRO A 86 -7.03 16.18 -0.36
CA PRO A 86 -7.79 17.09 -1.21
C PRO A 86 -7.42 16.92 -2.68
N HIS A 87 -8.42 17.00 -3.56
CA HIS A 87 -8.21 16.95 -5.02
C HIS A 87 -7.17 17.97 -5.47
N GLY A 88 -6.32 17.58 -6.41
CA GLY A 88 -5.24 18.37 -6.98
C GLY A 88 -4.04 18.55 -6.07
N SER A 89 -4.06 17.99 -4.86
CA SER A 89 -2.94 18.09 -3.93
C SER A 89 -1.75 17.27 -4.42
N LYS A 90 -0.59 17.91 -4.53
CA LYS A 90 0.68 17.20 -4.77
C LYS A 90 1.00 16.17 -3.68
N ILE A 91 0.36 16.29 -2.51
CA ILE A 91 0.47 15.36 -1.39
C ILE A 91 -0.15 14.00 -1.71
N ALA A 92 -1.09 13.93 -2.65
CA ALA A 92 -1.74 12.69 -3.05
C ALA A 92 -0.82 11.72 -3.80
N ARG A 93 0.39 12.13 -4.21
CA ARG A 93 1.32 11.25 -4.91
C ARG A 93 1.73 10.07 -4.02
N VAL A 94 1.52 8.86 -4.54
CA VAL A 94 1.94 7.60 -3.93
C VAL A 94 2.79 6.85 -4.96
N ASP A 95 4.04 6.59 -4.62
CA ASP A 95 4.97 5.80 -5.41
C ASP A 95 5.00 4.35 -4.87
N LEU A 96 5.29 3.37 -5.74
CA LEU A 96 5.49 1.96 -5.39
C LEU A 96 6.97 1.64 -5.11
N GLU A 97 7.20 0.68 -4.22
CA GLU A 97 8.48 -0.01 -4.03
C GLU A 97 9.70 0.94 -3.96
N ARG A 98 9.58 1.97 -3.12
CA ARG A 98 10.61 3.00 -3.03
C ARG A 98 11.68 2.64 -2.01
N ARG A 99 12.93 2.87 -2.40
CA ARG A 99 14.08 2.83 -1.51
C ARG A 99 14.06 4.05 -0.59
N VAL A 100 14.10 3.81 0.71
CA VAL A 100 14.30 4.81 1.76
C VAL A 100 15.60 4.50 2.50
N GLY A 101 16.45 5.51 2.67
CA GLY A 101 17.79 5.38 3.23
C GLY A 101 18.89 5.20 2.18
N ASN A 102 20.02 5.86 2.43
CA ASN A 102 21.18 5.89 1.53
C ASN A 102 22.32 4.97 1.98
N LYS A 103 22.19 4.33 3.14
CA LYS A 103 23.19 3.45 3.75
C LYS A 103 22.87 1.98 3.47
N SER A 104 23.66 1.06 4.02
CA SER A 104 23.50 -0.39 3.86
C SER A 104 22.24 -0.97 4.53
N ASP A 105 21.62 -0.20 5.42
CA ASP A 105 20.39 -0.51 6.16
C ASP A 105 19.12 0.03 5.49
N PHE A 106 19.22 0.45 4.21
CA PHE A 106 18.06 0.93 3.46
C PHE A 106 16.90 -0.08 3.48
N VAL A 107 15.69 0.46 3.36
CA VAL A 107 14.47 -0.34 3.23
C VAL A 107 13.80 -0.04 1.91
N ILE A 108 13.11 -1.04 1.37
CA ILE A 108 12.17 -0.86 0.25
C ILE A 108 10.79 -0.95 0.86
N THR A 109 10.03 0.13 0.74
CA THR A 109 8.65 0.23 1.24
C THR A 109 7.67 -0.08 0.12
N ASP A 110 6.58 -0.79 0.42
CA ASP A 110 5.57 -1.11 -0.59
C ASP A 110 4.95 0.14 -1.23
N LEU A 111 4.60 1.13 -0.41
CA LEU A 111 4.08 2.42 -0.88
C LEU A 111 4.74 3.57 -0.13
N LEU A 112 5.04 4.65 -0.85
CA LEU A 112 5.62 5.86 -0.29
C LEU A 112 4.91 7.10 -0.82
N SER A 113 4.38 7.92 0.09
CA SER A 113 4.03 9.30 -0.21
C SER A 113 5.11 10.22 0.33
N ASP A 114 6.05 10.59 -0.53
CA ASP A 114 7.16 11.47 -0.15
C ASP A 114 6.69 12.85 0.33
N PRO A 115 5.76 13.53 -0.36
CA PRO A 115 5.32 14.84 0.08
C PRO A 115 4.51 14.79 1.39
N ALA A 116 3.82 13.67 1.67
CA ALA A 116 3.11 13.47 2.94
C ALA A 116 4.02 12.95 4.06
N ARG A 117 5.25 12.54 3.74
CA ARG A 117 6.17 11.81 4.65
C ARG A 117 5.51 10.58 5.28
N VAL A 118 4.83 9.79 4.46
CA VAL A 118 4.18 8.53 4.88
C VAL A 118 4.70 7.36 4.07
N ALA A 119 5.23 6.35 4.76
CA ALA A 119 5.51 5.03 4.22
C ALA A 119 4.39 4.05 4.63
N ILE A 120 4.04 3.13 3.75
CA ILE A 120 3.02 2.11 4.02
C ILE A 120 3.58 0.75 3.64
N GLU A 121 3.54 -0.17 4.58
CA GLU A 121 3.99 -1.55 4.39
C GLU A 121 2.78 -2.48 4.34
N VAL A 122 2.75 -3.35 3.34
CA VAL A 122 1.68 -4.31 3.09
C VAL A 122 2.18 -5.72 3.42
N ILE A 123 1.62 -6.28 4.49
CA ILE A 123 2.06 -7.56 5.05
C ILE A 123 1.19 -8.68 4.50
N TYR A 124 1.80 -9.60 3.74
CA TYR A 124 1.12 -10.78 3.19
C TYR A 124 1.77 -12.09 3.67
N LYS A 125 2.72 -12.67 2.91
CA LYS A 125 3.26 -14.02 3.20
C LYS A 125 4.62 -14.02 3.86
N ASN A 126 5.44 -13.00 3.63
CA ASN A 126 6.75 -12.94 4.27
C ASN A 126 6.56 -12.43 5.70
N THR A 127 6.81 -13.30 6.66
CA THR A 127 6.73 -12.96 8.07
C THR A 127 8.02 -12.28 8.54
N ASP A 128 9.17 -12.50 7.89
CA ASP A 128 10.43 -11.85 8.26
C ASP A 128 10.45 -10.37 7.85
N LEU A 129 9.75 -9.56 8.65
CA LEU A 129 9.56 -8.14 8.38
C LEU A 129 10.78 -7.34 8.81
N GLY A 130 11.56 -7.81 9.78
CA GLY A 130 12.58 -7.00 10.45
C GLY A 130 12.00 -5.67 10.93
N LEU A 131 10.78 -5.73 11.50
CA LEU A 131 9.90 -4.57 11.62
C LEU A 131 10.53 -3.48 12.50
N GLN A 132 11.21 -3.85 13.59
CA GLN A 132 11.94 -2.88 14.41
C GLN A 132 12.98 -2.11 13.59
N ARG A 133 13.84 -2.81 12.86
CA ARG A 133 14.87 -2.20 12.00
C ARG A 133 14.24 -1.31 10.94
N ARG A 134 13.14 -1.76 10.31
CA ARG A 134 12.42 -0.98 9.29
C ARG A 134 11.85 0.31 9.84
N LEU A 135 11.12 0.23 10.95
CA LEU A 135 10.54 1.38 11.62
C LEU A 135 11.62 2.38 12.01
N ARG A 136 12.74 1.92 12.59
CA ARG A 136 13.88 2.77 12.92
C ARG A 136 14.42 3.51 11.68
N THR A 137 14.67 2.79 10.60
CA THR A 137 15.18 3.38 9.34
C THR A 137 14.21 4.43 8.78
N LEU A 138 12.91 4.14 8.76
CA LEU A 138 11.88 5.06 8.26
C LEU A 138 11.74 6.31 9.14
N PHE A 139 11.82 6.13 10.46
CA PHE A 139 11.78 7.22 11.43
C PHE A 139 12.99 8.14 11.34
N ASP A 140 14.20 7.57 11.18
CA ASP A 140 15.43 8.33 11.01
C ASP A 140 15.41 9.18 9.73
N GLU A 141 14.74 8.68 8.68
CA GLU A 141 14.51 9.40 7.42
C GLU A 141 13.27 10.33 7.46
N GLY A 142 12.59 10.43 8.62
CA GLY A 142 11.50 11.37 8.87
C GLY A 142 10.11 10.94 8.37
N TYR A 143 9.93 9.65 8.05
CA TYR A 143 8.65 9.11 7.60
C TYR A 143 7.82 8.59 8.77
N ALA A 144 6.52 8.86 8.75
CA ALA A 144 5.55 8.11 9.53
C ALA A 144 5.19 6.82 8.79
N VAL A 145 4.81 5.76 9.52
CA VAL A 145 4.58 4.43 8.95
C VAL A 145 3.16 3.95 9.21
N MET A 146 2.53 3.37 8.19
CA MET A 146 1.27 2.65 8.33
C MET A 146 1.47 1.18 7.94
N LEU A 147 0.87 0.26 8.70
CA LEU A 147 0.94 -1.16 8.42
C LEU A 147 -0.43 -1.64 7.95
N VAL A 148 -0.49 -2.39 6.84
CA VAL A 148 -1.71 -3.02 6.32
C VAL A 148 -1.47 -4.50 6.16
N VAL A 149 -2.32 -5.34 6.77
CA VAL A 149 -2.23 -6.80 6.64
C VAL A 149 -3.26 -7.30 5.64
N VAL A 150 -2.85 -8.11 4.69
CA VAL A 150 -3.73 -8.80 3.76
C VAL A 150 -4.38 -9.99 4.49
N THR A 151 -5.70 -10.02 4.68
CA THR A 151 -6.39 -10.96 5.59
C THR A 151 -6.23 -12.44 5.22
N THR A 152 -5.88 -12.74 3.98
CA THR A 152 -5.55 -14.11 3.52
C THR A 152 -4.12 -14.52 3.82
N SER A 153 -3.35 -13.71 4.56
CA SER A 153 -2.03 -14.07 5.06
C SER A 153 -2.09 -15.08 6.20
N ASP A 154 -1.02 -15.85 6.35
CA ASP A 154 -0.82 -16.73 7.51
C ASP A 154 -0.72 -15.95 8.84
N LEU A 155 -0.34 -14.67 8.77
CA LEU A 155 -0.32 -13.77 9.91
C LEU A 155 -1.67 -13.06 10.08
N HIS A 156 -2.48 -13.50 11.04
CA HIS A 156 -3.75 -12.82 11.32
C HIS A 156 -3.53 -11.37 11.82
N PRO A 157 -4.25 -10.36 11.32
CA PRO A 157 -4.09 -8.96 11.74
C PRO A 157 -4.14 -8.76 13.26
N ASP A 158 -5.10 -9.41 13.93
CA ASP A 158 -5.24 -9.32 15.40
C ASP A 158 -4.04 -9.89 16.17
N ARG A 159 -3.33 -10.86 15.58
CA ARG A 159 -2.13 -11.42 16.19
C ARG A 159 -1.00 -10.40 16.13
N LEU A 160 -0.79 -9.77 14.98
CA LEU A 160 0.20 -8.70 14.81
C LEU A 160 -0.11 -7.52 15.73
N GLU A 161 -1.35 -7.05 15.72
CA GLU A 161 -1.78 -5.92 16.55
C GLU A 161 -1.58 -6.20 18.04
N ARG A 162 -1.83 -7.43 18.51
CA ARG A 162 -1.59 -7.83 19.91
C ARG A 162 -0.13 -7.71 20.33
N TYR A 163 0.82 -8.03 19.45
CA TYR A 163 2.24 -7.86 19.73
C TYR A 163 2.63 -6.38 19.70
N LEU A 164 2.15 -5.63 18.70
CA LEU A 164 2.44 -4.21 18.55
C LEU A 164 1.88 -3.36 19.70
N LYS A 165 0.77 -3.77 20.32
CA LYS A 165 0.23 -3.15 21.53
C LYS A 165 1.19 -3.15 22.73
N ARG A 166 2.23 -3.99 22.71
CA ARG A 166 3.27 -4.00 23.75
C ARG A 166 4.29 -2.87 23.60
N VAL A 167 4.39 -2.28 22.42
CA VAL A 167 5.34 -1.21 22.09
C VAL A 167 4.65 0.12 21.80
N GLY A 168 3.34 0.13 21.54
CA GLY A 168 2.56 1.36 21.41
C GLY A 168 1.09 1.12 21.04
N PRO A 169 0.21 2.14 21.09
CA PRO A 169 -1.20 2.02 20.71
C PRO A 169 -1.39 1.94 19.19
N ILE A 170 -0.94 0.85 18.59
CA ILE A 170 -0.95 0.65 17.13
C ILE A 170 -2.18 -0.16 16.74
N GLN A 171 -2.96 0.35 15.79
CA GLN A 171 -3.98 -0.41 15.08
C GLN A 171 -3.47 -0.75 13.69
N VAL A 172 -3.62 -2.01 13.28
CA VAL A 172 -3.14 -2.46 11.97
C VAL A 172 -4.28 -2.32 10.95
N GLY A 173 -3.95 -1.81 9.77
CA GLY A 173 -4.85 -1.77 8.62
C GLY A 173 -5.11 -3.18 8.08
N GLN A 174 -6.16 -3.34 7.29
CA GLN A 174 -6.57 -4.63 6.75
C GLN A 174 -6.99 -4.50 5.30
N PHE A 175 -6.61 -5.49 4.49
CA PHE A 175 -7.08 -5.67 3.13
C PHE A 175 -7.63 -7.08 2.93
N ASP A 176 -8.88 -7.20 2.52
CA ASP A 176 -9.50 -8.48 2.17
C ASP A 176 -9.61 -8.63 0.64
N PRO A 177 -8.81 -9.51 0.01
CA PRO A 177 -8.86 -9.71 -1.44
C PRO A 177 -10.14 -10.38 -1.94
N SER A 178 -10.95 -10.98 -1.05
CA SER A 178 -12.21 -11.61 -1.44
C SER A 178 -13.31 -10.58 -1.65
N THR A 179 -13.34 -9.53 -0.83
CA THR A 179 -14.34 -8.46 -0.82
C THR A 179 -13.82 -7.12 -1.34
N MET A 180 -12.51 -7.02 -1.59
CA MET A 180 -11.77 -5.77 -1.88
C MET A 180 -11.84 -4.73 -0.75
N ALA A 181 -12.30 -5.12 0.44
CA ALA A 181 -12.45 -4.20 1.56
C ALA A 181 -11.07 -3.76 2.07
N THR A 182 -10.86 -2.44 2.14
CA THR A 182 -9.63 -1.83 2.65
C THR A 182 -9.93 -0.91 3.85
N ARG A 183 -9.29 -1.21 4.97
CA ARG A 183 -9.29 -0.40 6.20
C ARG A 183 -7.87 0.07 6.49
N LEU A 184 -7.68 1.37 6.69
CA LEU A 184 -6.40 1.91 7.10
C LEU A 184 -6.23 1.79 8.62
N GLY A 185 -4.99 1.62 9.05
CA GLY A 185 -4.61 1.53 10.46
C GLY A 185 -4.17 2.87 11.04
N SER A 186 -3.50 2.79 12.18
CA SER A 186 -2.83 3.93 12.80
C SER A 186 -1.65 4.41 11.96
N LEU A 187 -1.41 5.71 11.98
CA LEU A 187 -0.18 6.32 11.48
C LEU A 187 0.85 6.36 12.62
N VAL A 188 1.82 5.45 12.56
CA VAL A 188 2.87 5.26 13.58
C VAL A 188 3.98 6.28 13.37
N ARG A 189 4.36 6.97 14.45
CA ARG A 189 5.46 7.94 14.51
C ARG A 189 6.45 7.54 15.61
N PRO A 190 7.65 8.15 15.67
CA PRO A 190 8.60 7.91 16.76
C PRO A 190 7.98 8.08 18.15
N GLY A 191 7.11 9.07 18.34
CA GLY A 191 6.41 9.28 19.62
C GLY A 191 5.22 8.35 19.89
N THR A 192 4.85 7.48 18.94
CA THR A 192 3.72 6.54 19.06
C THR A 192 4.17 5.16 19.53
N ILE A 193 5.46 4.86 19.44
CA ILE A 193 6.01 3.54 19.71
C ILE A 193 7.33 3.66 20.46
N ASP A 194 7.55 2.82 21.46
CA ASP A 194 8.84 2.67 22.10
C ASP A 194 9.71 1.73 21.25
N ILE A 195 10.47 2.31 20.32
CA ILE A 195 11.30 1.56 19.37
C ILE A 195 12.52 0.90 20.05
N ASP A 196 12.91 1.37 21.23
CA ASP A 196 14.07 0.88 21.98
C ASP A 196 13.66 0.00 23.18
N ALA A 197 12.36 -0.31 23.30
CA ALA A 197 11.85 -1.20 24.33
C ALA A 197 12.51 -2.58 24.27
N GLN A 198 12.98 -3.09 25.42
CA GLN A 198 13.52 -4.47 25.52
C GLN A 198 12.52 -5.55 25.09
N VAL A 199 11.22 -5.23 25.03
CA VAL A 199 10.20 -6.18 24.59
C VAL A 199 10.42 -6.65 23.14
N TRP A 200 11.10 -5.85 22.29
CA TRP A 200 11.44 -6.24 20.91
C TRP A 200 12.28 -7.52 20.84
N ASP A 201 13.14 -7.76 21.84
CA ASP A 201 14.00 -8.95 21.92
C ASP A 201 13.22 -10.24 22.21
N VAL A 202 12.00 -10.11 22.75
CA VAL A 202 11.12 -11.23 23.10
C VAL A 202 9.86 -11.29 22.24
N LEU A 203 9.71 -10.40 21.27
CA LEU A 203 8.70 -10.51 20.23
C LEU A 203 9.05 -11.68 19.30
N PRO A 204 8.06 -12.24 18.59
CA PRO A 204 8.36 -13.21 17.54
C PRO A 204 9.40 -12.66 16.57
N GLN A 205 10.38 -13.49 16.18
CA GLN A 205 11.51 -13.13 15.31
C GLN A 205 11.10 -12.34 14.05
N TYR A 206 9.90 -12.60 13.56
CA TYR A 206 9.32 -12.02 12.37
C TYR A 206 8.97 -10.51 12.56
N LEU A 207 8.95 -10.01 13.82
CA LEU A 207 8.82 -8.60 14.20
C LEU A 207 10.12 -7.94 14.64
N SER A 208 11.09 -8.75 15.09
CA SER A 208 12.39 -8.30 15.61
C SER A 208 13.30 -7.84 14.47
#